data_AF-A0A7C9VHH4-F1
#
_entry.id   AF-A0A7C9VHH4-F1
#
_cell.length_a   1.000
_cell.length_b   1.000
_cell.length_c   1.000
_cell.angle_alpha   90.00
_cell.angle_beta   90.00
_cell.angle_gamma   90.00
#
_symmetry.space_group_name_H-M   'P 1'
#
loop_
_entity.id
_entity.type
_entity.pdbx_description
1 polymer ?
#
loop_
_entity_poly.entity_id
_entity_poly.type
_entity_poly.pdbx_seq_one_letter_code
_entity_poly.pdbx_strand_id
1 'polypeptide(L)'
;MQDHFLSKARLDIFRPFTGRHRAVFFEVVTELYERILGVNADYEIVLDRPTLNEIIVDALGKNRSLIFSAEDGEDELDDVVDDREYADKVRRRLKLFGVLEEYNDAASLKVLWR
;
A
#
# COMPACT_ATOMS: atom_id res chain seq x y z
N MET A 1 -1.41 -23.64 12.00
CA MET A 1 -0.07 -23.36 11.45
C MET A 1 0.46 -22.21 12.28
N GLN A 2 1.52 -22.41 13.08
CA GLN A 2 2.06 -21.32 13.91
C GLN A 2 2.66 -20.27 12.98
N ASP A 3 2.05 -19.10 12.91
CA ASP A 3 2.65 -17.95 12.25
C ASP A 3 3.87 -17.52 13.06
N HIS A 4 5.05 -17.93 12.60
CA HIS A 4 6.30 -17.44 13.14
C HIS A 4 6.34 -15.92 12.95
N PHE A 5 6.66 -15.19 14.02
CA PHE A 5 6.84 -13.73 14.00
C PHE A 5 7.79 -13.24 12.90
N LEU A 6 8.70 -14.11 12.42
CA LEU A 6 9.62 -13.87 11.31
C LEU A 6 9.20 -14.63 10.04
N SER A 7 7.95 -14.47 9.59
CA SER A 7 7.54 -14.98 8.29
C SER A 7 8.39 -14.35 7.18
N LYS A 8 8.54 -15.04 6.03
CA LYS A 8 9.31 -14.51 4.89
C LYS A 8 8.81 -13.12 4.47
N ALA A 9 7.50 -12.91 4.47
CA ALA A 9 6.90 -11.59 4.18
C ALA A 9 7.40 -10.52 5.15
N ARG A 10 7.45 -10.80 6.45
CA ARG A 10 7.97 -9.87 7.47
C ARG A 10 9.48 -9.61 7.34
N LEU A 11 10.25 -10.59 6.90
CA LEU A 11 11.68 -10.41 6.60
C LEU A 11 11.91 -9.49 5.39
N ASP A 12 10.99 -9.52 4.41
CA ASP A 12 11.03 -8.71 3.19
C ASP A 12 10.17 -7.43 3.28
N ILE A 13 9.71 -7.03 4.48
CA ILE A 13 8.76 -5.90 4.66
C ILE A 13 9.25 -4.58 4.08
N PHE A 14 10.57 -4.38 3.99
CA PHE A 14 11.18 -3.17 3.43
C PHE A 14 11.25 -3.17 1.90
N ARG A 15 11.00 -4.30 1.22
CA ARG A 15 11.13 -4.39 -0.25
C ARG A 15 10.24 -3.42 -1.03
N PRO A 16 8.97 -3.16 -0.67
CA PRO A 16 8.14 -2.16 -1.36
C PRO A 16 8.74 -0.75 -1.30
N PHE A 17 9.52 -0.44 -0.27
CA PHE A 17 10.05 0.90 0.00
C PHE A 17 11.41 1.15 -0.68
N THR A 18 11.71 0.38 -1.71
CA THR A 18 12.93 0.50 -2.51
C THR A 18 12.58 0.81 -3.97
N GLY A 19 13.56 1.30 -4.74
CA GLY A 19 13.36 1.62 -6.16
C GLY A 19 12.71 2.99 -6.41
N ARG A 20 12.25 3.19 -7.64
CA ARG A 20 11.76 4.48 -8.18
C ARG A 20 10.44 4.92 -7.54
N HIS A 21 9.54 3.96 -7.31
CA HIS A 21 8.20 4.23 -6.76
C HIS A 21 8.16 4.31 -5.22
N ARG A 22 9.31 4.19 -4.54
CA ARG A 22 9.39 4.13 -3.06
C ARG A 22 8.65 5.24 -2.33
N ALA A 23 8.66 6.46 -2.89
CA ALA A 23 8.02 7.61 -2.28
C ALA A 23 6.49 7.43 -2.17
N VAL A 24 5.88 6.78 -3.17
CA VAL A 24 4.45 6.44 -3.13
C VAL A 24 4.17 5.43 -2.02
N PHE A 25 4.99 4.38 -1.90
CA PHE A 25 4.83 3.38 -0.84
C PHE A 25 4.96 3.99 0.57
N PHE A 26 5.94 4.88 0.78
CA PHE A 26 6.08 5.60 2.04
C PHE A 26 4.86 6.47 2.33
N GLU A 27 4.41 7.27 1.36
CA GLU A 27 3.26 8.16 1.51
C GLU A 27 1.98 7.37 1.87
N VAL A 28 1.73 6.24 1.18
CA VAL A 28 0.57 5.37 1.49
C VAL A 28 0.64 4.86 2.93
N VAL A 29 1.80 4.37 3.37
CA VAL A 29 1.92 3.78 4.71
C VAL A 29 1.89 4.85 5.80
N THR A 30 2.42 6.04 5.54
CA THR A 30 2.29 7.19 6.44
C THR A 30 0.83 7.62 6.56
N GLU A 31 0.10 7.74 5.44
CA GLU A 31 -1.32 8.11 5.47
C GLU A 31 -2.17 7.07 6.22
N LEU A 32 -1.90 5.78 5.99
CA LEU A 32 -2.57 4.70 6.73
C LEU A 32 -2.24 4.76 8.22
N TYR A 33 -0.98 4.99 8.57
CA TYR A 33 -0.58 5.17 9.97
C TYR A 33 -1.30 6.34 10.62
N GLU A 34 -1.36 7.50 9.97
CA GLU A 34 -2.02 8.69 10.50
C GLU A 34 -3.52 8.47 10.76
N ARG A 35 -4.20 7.74 9.85
CA ARG A 35 -5.64 7.45 9.96
C ARG A 35 -5.98 6.37 10.97
N ILE A 36 -5.08 5.41 11.21
CA ILE A 36 -5.36 4.26 12.10
C ILE A 36 -4.81 4.51 13.51
N LEU A 37 -3.62 5.09 13.60
CA LEU A 37 -2.82 5.20 14.83
C LEU A 37 -2.35 6.61 15.14
N GLY A 38 -2.48 7.55 14.20
CA GLY A 38 -1.99 8.92 14.35
C GLY A 38 -2.86 9.81 15.22
N VAL A 39 -2.47 11.08 15.28
CA VAL A 39 -3.19 12.09 16.08
C VAL A 39 -4.58 12.36 15.49
N ASN A 40 -4.73 12.18 14.18
CA ASN A 40 -5.98 12.33 13.45
C ASN A 40 -6.65 10.99 13.16
N ALA A 41 -6.44 9.98 14.02
CA ALA A 41 -6.99 8.65 13.81
C ALA A 41 -8.52 8.71 13.70
N ASP A 42 -9.03 8.19 12.58
CA ASP A 42 -10.45 8.05 12.31
C ASP A 42 -10.83 6.60 12.59
N TYR A 43 -11.29 6.33 13.82
CA TYR A 43 -11.69 4.97 14.22
C TYR A 43 -12.97 4.48 13.53
N GLU A 44 -13.68 5.34 12.81
CA GLU A 44 -14.84 4.96 12.01
C GLU A 44 -14.46 4.60 10.57
N ILE A 45 -13.17 4.77 10.20
CA ILE A 45 -12.72 4.48 8.84
C ILE A 45 -12.89 3.00 8.51
N VAL A 46 -13.66 2.74 7.46
CA VAL A 46 -13.77 1.42 6.85
C VAL A 46 -12.78 1.38 5.69
N LEU A 47 -11.61 0.79 5.92
CA LEU A 47 -10.58 0.65 4.90
C LEU A 47 -10.95 -0.49 3.94
N ASP A 48 -11.92 -0.23 3.07
CA ASP A 48 -12.28 -1.12 1.97
C ASP A 48 -11.40 -0.86 0.73
N ARG A 49 -11.57 -1.68 -0.31
CA ARG A 49 -10.76 -1.57 -1.53
C ARG A 49 -10.88 -0.18 -2.20
N PRO A 50 -12.09 0.39 -2.39
CA PRO A 50 -12.24 1.77 -2.87
C PRO A 50 -11.43 2.80 -2.08
N THR A 51 -11.62 2.86 -0.75
CA THR A 51 -10.93 3.85 0.10
C THR A 51 -9.41 3.68 0.03
N LEU A 52 -8.92 2.44 0.07
CA LEU A 52 -7.49 2.17 -0.06
C LEU A 52 -6.94 2.58 -1.43
N ASN A 53 -7.69 2.35 -2.50
CA ASN A 53 -7.28 2.77 -3.84
C ASN A 53 -7.21 4.30 -3.96
N GLU A 54 -8.16 5.03 -3.36
CA GLU A 54 -8.13 6.50 -3.32
C GLU A 54 -6.87 7.01 -2.60
N ILE A 55 -6.54 6.45 -1.44
CA ILE A 55 -5.30 6.77 -0.71
C ILE A 55 -4.06 6.56 -1.58
N ILE A 56 -4.01 5.47 -2.34
CA ILE A 56 -2.87 5.16 -3.23
C ILE A 56 -2.81 6.13 -4.42
N VAL A 57 -3.94 6.49 -5.02
CA VAL A 57 -3.98 7.44 -6.15
C VAL A 57 -3.58 8.83 -5.68
N ASP A 58 -4.02 9.26 -4.50
CA ASP A 58 -3.61 10.54 -3.91
C ASP A 58 -2.11 10.57 -3.63
N ALA A 59 -1.56 9.47 -3.09
CA ALA A 59 -0.13 9.31 -2.88
C ALA A 59 0.66 9.34 -4.19
N LEU A 60 0.16 8.70 -5.25
CA LEU A 60 0.72 8.77 -6.59
C LEU A 60 0.71 10.22 -7.11
N GLY A 61 -0.41 10.93 -6.95
CA GLY A 61 -0.54 12.33 -7.38
C GLY A 61 0.51 13.25 -6.73
N LYS A 62 0.72 13.12 -5.42
CA LYS A 62 1.73 13.87 -4.65
C LYS A 62 3.17 13.59 -5.09
N ASN A 63 3.44 12.35 -5.51
CA ASN A 63 4.80 11.86 -5.77
C ASN A 63 5.11 11.70 -7.26
N ARG A 64 4.18 12.00 -8.17
CA ARG A 64 4.33 11.76 -9.62
C ARG A 64 5.59 12.39 -10.20
N SER A 65 5.99 13.57 -9.72
CA SER A 65 7.22 14.25 -10.16
C SER A 65 8.51 13.56 -9.68
N LEU A 66 8.46 12.82 -8.57
CA LEU A 66 9.60 12.11 -7.99
C LEU A 66 9.83 10.72 -8.62
N ILE A 67 8.84 10.22 -9.35
CA ILE A 67 8.94 8.95 -10.10
C ILE A 67 9.82 9.13 -11.33
N PHE A 68 10.05 10.35 -11.82
CA PHE A 68 10.99 10.60 -12.90
C PHE A 68 12.43 10.76 -12.36
N SER A 69 13.40 10.17 -13.07
CA SER A 69 14.87 10.27 -12.86
C SER A 69 15.62 9.11 -12.17
N ALA A 70 15.13 7.86 -12.22
CA ALA A 70 16.03 6.72 -11.96
C ALA A 70 16.35 6.00 -13.29
N GLU A 71 17.56 6.17 -13.82
CA GLU A 71 18.03 5.46 -15.03
C GLU A 71 18.17 3.94 -14.83
N ASP A 72 18.04 3.44 -13.60
CA ASP A 72 18.28 2.04 -13.28
C ASP A 72 17.00 1.30 -12.86
N GLY A 73 16.55 0.40 -13.74
CA GLY A 73 15.60 -0.67 -13.46
C GLY A 73 14.24 -0.52 -14.13
N GLU A 74 13.77 -1.60 -14.74
CA GLU A 74 12.36 -1.83 -15.07
C GLU A 74 11.62 -2.23 -13.79
N ASP A 75 10.64 -1.44 -13.34
CA ASP A 75 9.67 -1.85 -12.31
C ASP A 75 8.33 -2.16 -13.00
N GLU A 76 7.61 -3.20 -12.55
CA GLU A 76 6.28 -3.58 -13.09
C GLU A 76 5.26 -2.42 -13.02
N LEU A 77 5.50 -1.45 -12.13
CA LEU A 77 4.70 -0.24 -12.00
C LEU A 77 4.95 0.79 -13.13
N ASP A 78 6.05 0.66 -13.87
CA ASP A 78 6.35 1.53 -15.01
C ASP A 78 5.49 1.21 -16.24
N ASP A 79 5.04 -0.05 -16.38
CA ASP A 79 4.21 -0.52 -17.51
C ASP A 79 2.72 -0.18 -17.37
N VAL A 80 2.35 0.52 -16.30
CA VAL A 80 0.97 0.78 -15.95
C VAL A 80 0.38 1.92 -16.80
N VAL A 81 -0.82 1.69 -17.34
CA VAL A 81 -1.45 2.63 -18.27
C VAL A 81 -2.37 3.64 -17.55
N ASP A 82 -2.92 3.26 -16.38
CA ASP A 82 -3.81 4.13 -15.61
C ASP A 82 -3.63 4.02 -14.09
N ASP A 83 -4.12 5.05 -13.37
CA ASP A 83 -3.96 5.18 -11.92
C ASP A 83 -4.67 4.07 -11.14
N ARG A 84 -5.71 3.45 -11.70
CA ARG A 84 -6.46 2.37 -11.04
C ARG A 84 -5.68 1.07 -11.08
N GLU A 85 -5.11 0.73 -12.22
CA GLU A 85 -4.19 -0.39 -12.37
C GLU A 85 -2.97 -0.19 -11.47
N TYR A 86 -2.46 1.04 -11.37
CA TYR A 86 -1.33 1.38 -10.50
C TYR A 86 -1.68 1.09 -9.04
N ALA A 87 -2.83 1.59 -8.58
CA ALA A 87 -3.31 1.36 -7.23
C ALA A 87 -3.52 -0.13 -6.93
N ASP A 88 -4.03 -0.90 -7.90
CA ASP A 88 -4.17 -2.34 -7.76
C ASP A 88 -2.83 -3.06 -7.61
N LYS A 89 -1.79 -2.69 -8.38
CA LYS A 89 -0.44 -3.27 -8.27
C LYS A 89 0.24 -2.89 -6.94
N VAL A 90 0.15 -1.62 -6.53
CA VAL A 90 0.69 -1.16 -5.24
C VAL A 90 0.05 -1.90 -4.07
N ARG A 91 -1.29 -2.00 -4.04
CA ARG A 91 -2.01 -2.75 -2.99
C ARG A 91 -1.56 -4.21 -2.94
N ARG A 92 -1.45 -4.87 -4.09
CA ARG A 92 -0.98 -6.27 -4.17
C ARG A 92 0.45 -6.41 -3.63
N ARG A 93 1.34 -5.47 -3.94
CA ARG A 93 2.72 -5.47 -3.46
C ARG A 93 2.80 -5.24 -1.95
N LEU A 94 2.05 -4.28 -1.42
CA LEU A 94 1.94 -4.06 0.03
C LEU A 94 1.44 -5.31 0.77
N LYS A 95 0.43 -5.98 0.21
CA LYS A 95 -0.06 -7.26 0.74
C LYS A 95 0.98 -8.37 0.67
N LEU A 96 1.65 -8.53 -0.48
CA LEU A 96 2.65 -9.57 -0.70
C LEU A 96 3.79 -9.51 0.32
N PHE A 97 4.23 -8.31 0.68
CA PHE A 97 5.32 -8.08 1.62
C PHE A 97 4.83 -7.88 3.07
N GLY A 98 3.56 -8.15 3.36
CA GLY A 98 3.01 -8.13 4.72
C GLY A 98 2.93 -6.74 5.35
N VAL A 99 2.90 -5.68 4.53
CA VAL A 99 2.61 -4.31 4.99
C VAL A 99 1.11 -4.12 5.17
N LEU A 100 0.30 -4.80 4.34
CA LEU A 100 -1.15 -4.83 4.43
C LEU A 100 -1.66 -6.26 4.60
N GLU A 101 -2.69 -6.43 5.41
CA GLU A 101 -3.43 -7.68 5.53
C GLU A 101 -4.89 -7.47 5.10
N GLU A 102 -5.40 -8.38 4.28
CA GLU A 102 -6.84 -8.43 4.00
C GLU A 102 -7.53 -9.28 5.06
N TYR A 103 -8.73 -8.88 5.48
CA TYR A 103 -9.57 -9.70 6.33
C TYR A 103 -11.03 -9.60 5.90
N ASN A 104 -11.79 -10.66 6.17
CA ASN A 104 -13.23 -10.67 5.95
C ASN A 104 -13.92 -10.17 7.22
N ASP A 105 -14.58 -9.03 7.14
CA ASP A 105 -15.36 -8.52 8.25
C ASP A 105 -16.71 -9.25 8.32
N ALA A 106 -16.93 -9.99 9.41
CA ALA A 106 -18.11 -10.83 9.57
C ALA A 106 -19.40 -10.02 9.74
N ALA A 107 -19.30 -8.77 10.20
CA ALA A 107 -20.46 -7.91 10.44
C ALA A 107 -20.97 -7.25 9.14
N SER A 108 -20.06 -6.69 8.35
CA SER A 108 -20.39 -6.03 7.08
C SER A 108 -20.36 -6.96 5.86
N LEU A 109 -19.82 -8.18 6.00
CA LEU A 109 -19.59 -9.15 4.93
C LEU A 109 -18.72 -8.57 3.78
N LYS A 110 -17.83 -7.63 4.11
CA LYS A 110 -16.90 -6.99 3.19
C LYS A 110 -15.46 -7.45 3.44
N VAL A 111 -14.65 -7.39 2.39
CA VAL A 111 -13.19 -7.50 2.50
C VAL A 111 -12.63 -6.13 2.86
N LEU A 112 -11.97 -6.06 4.01
CA LEU A 112 -11.33 -4.86 4.54
C LEU A 112 -9.82 -5.07 4.67
N TRP A 113 -9.11 -3.98 4.91
CA TRP A 113 -7.65 -3.94 5.00
C TRP A 113 -7.21 -3.40 6.36
N ARG A 114 -6.05 -3.84 6.84
CA ARG A 114 -5.37 -3.33 8.03
C ARG A 114 -3.86 -3.44 7.88
#